data_AF-A0A1E1W2H9-F1
#
_entry.id   AF-A0A1E1W2H9-F1
#
_cell.length_a   1.000
_cell.length_b   1.000
_cell.length_c   1.000
_cell.angle_alpha   90.00
_cell.angle_beta   90.00
_cell.angle_gamma   90.00
#
_symmetry.space_group_name_H-M   'P 1'
#
loop_
_entity.id
_entity.type
_entity.pdbx_description
1 polymer ?
#
loop_
_entity_poly.entity_id
_entity_poly.type
_entity_poly.pdbx_seq_one_letter_code
_entity_poly.pdbx_strand_id
1 'polypeptide(L)'
;PQGFHVFLFLLYFKYINVLKFSKKYIKMKHKRFEENILVDEAYTNYGKVDKNADEKKGQGIAKHFAETLEFEERKKWYHQMPEEPSSITKTLTQEQIEELKKEANSALHGDTLAYETKQNRSGSSDHQWAKTLLNKGAIGDRVAAATILIQDNPLYNLTALRNLINSVKPAKKKDGIVIIDALSELLISDLLIPDTKLRTFEQHAVGHVDEMTSGNKQARRNILKLWHFEDQLKELYGSYVEALNKFAHDSVDANKEKAVSAMSYLLMHHPEREKMLLTNIINKLGDPTQ
;
A
#
# COMPACT_ATOMS: atom_id res chain seq x y z
N PRO A 1 26.94 7.54 -31.37
CA PRO A 1 26.13 8.79 -31.26
C PRO A 1 24.68 8.67 -31.75
N GLN A 2 24.37 7.85 -32.77
CA GLN A 2 23.00 7.74 -33.31
C GLN A 2 22.10 6.69 -32.64
N GLY A 3 22.65 5.62 -32.03
CA GLY A 3 21.85 4.58 -31.36
C GLY A 3 21.22 5.00 -30.02
N PHE A 4 21.83 5.94 -29.31
CA PHE A 4 21.32 6.42 -28.01
C PHE A 4 20.07 7.28 -28.16
N HIS A 5 20.00 8.08 -29.24
CA HIS A 5 18.81 8.88 -29.55
C HIS A 5 17.61 8.01 -29.93
N VAL A 6 17.82 6.89 -30.63
CA VAL A 6 16.73 5.95 -30.99
C VAL A 6 16.19 5.21 -29.77
N PHE A 7 17.06 4.84 -28.81
CA PHE A 7 16.64 4.17 -27.58
C PHE A 7 15.85 5.10 -26.64
N LEU A 8 16.27 6.36 -26.51
CA LEU A 8 15.51 7.40 -25.78
C LEU A 8 14.18 7.73 -26.47
N PHE A 9 14.13 7.73 -27.81
CA PHE A 9 12.90 7.97 -28.55
C PHE A 9 11.90 6.81 -28.36
N LEU A 10 12.36 5.57 -28.34
CA LEU A 10 11.53 4.39 -28.05
C LEU A 10 11.03 4.37 -26.60
N LEU A 11 11.87 4.74 -25.63
CA LEU A 11 11.46 4.90 -24.22
C LEU A 11 10.43 6.02 -24.05
N TYR A 12 10.61 7.15 -24.73
CA TYR A 12 9.68 8.28 -24.69
C TYR A 12 8.34 7.95 -25.37
N PHE A 13 8.35 7.22 -26.50
CA PHE A 13 7.14 6.74 -27.16
C PHE A 13 6.41 5.68 -26.33
N LYS A 14 7.15 4.83 -25.61
CA LYS A 14 6.59 3.87 -24.66
C LYS A 14 6.00 4.59 -23.44
N TYR A 15 6.66 5.63 -22.94
CA TYR A 15 6.20 6.47 -21.81
C TYR A 15 4.94 7.27 -22.13
N ILE A 16 4.82 7.88 -23.32
CA ILE A 16 3.60 8.56 -23.77
C ILE A 16 2.45 7.57 -23.95
N ASN A 17 2.73 6.39 -24.50
CA ASN A 17 1.72 5.34 -24.60
C ASN A 17 1.31 4.82 -23.22
N VAL A 18 2.23 4.70 -22.26
CA VAL A 18 1.95 4.31 -20.86
C VAL A 18 1.14 5.37 -20.13
N LEU A 19 1.37 6.67 -20.34
CA LEU A 19 0.54 7.75 -19.79
C LEU A 19 -0.88 7.78 -20.39
N LYS A 20 -1.01 7.55 -21.70
CA LYS A 20 -2.32 7.38 -22.37
C LYS A 20 -3.02 6.10 -21.93
N PHE A 21 -2.27 5.02 -21.71
CA PHE A 21 -2.79 3.75 -21.20
C PHE A 21 -3.23 3.91 -19.75
N SER A 22 -2.43 4.57 -18.89
CA SER A 22 -2.74 4.85 -17.48
C SER A 22 -4.00 5.70 -17.34
N LYS A 23 -4.15 6.81 -18.09
CA LYS A 23 -5.41 7.58 -18.11
C LYS A 23 -6.60 6.77 -18.61
N LYS A 24 -6.40 5.90 -19.61
CA LYS A 24 -7.43 4.98 -20.11
C LYS A 24 -7.74 3.86 -19.11
N TYR A 25 -6.75 3.41 -18.32
CA TYR A 25 -6.82 2.36 -17.31
C TYR A 25 -7.48 2.85 -16.02
N ILE A 26 -7.22 4.09 -15.60
CA ILE A 26 -7.93 4.78 -14.51
C ILE A 26 -9.40 4.96 -14.89
N LYS A 27 -9.70 5.38 -16.14
CA LYS A 27 -11.07 5.46 -16.65
C LYS A 27 -11.74 4.09 -16.80
N MET A 28 -10.97 3.04 -17.15
CA MET A 28 -11.45 1.66 -17.18
C MET A 28 -11.63 1.07 -15.79
N LYS A 29 -10.84 1.45 -14.78
CA LYS A 29 -11.03 1.04 -13.38
C LYS A 29 -12.30 1.61 -12.79
N HIS A 30 -12.63 2.86 -13.10
CA HIS A 30 -13.93 3.43 -12.74
C HIS A 30 -15.06 2.59 -13.33
N LYS A 31 -14.96 2.26 -14.63
CA LYS A 31 -15.97 1.46 -15.33
C LYS A 31 -16.00 -0.02 -14.90
N ARG A 32 -14.86 -0.63 -14.60
CA ARG A 32 -14.73 -2.05 -14.20
C ARG A 32 -15.04 -2.25 -12.72
N PHE A 33 -14.83 -1.24 -11.88
CA PHE A 33 -15.29 -1.23 -10.50
C PHE A 33 -16.82 -1.05 -10.44
N GLU A 34 -17.39 -0.17 -11.27
CA GLU A 34 -18.85 -0.07 -11.46
C GLU A 34 -19.46 -1.33 -12.08
N GLU A 35 -18.82 -1.93 -13.09
CA GLU A 35 -19.28 -3.20 -13.70
C GLU A 35 -19.11 -4.39 -12.73
N ASN A 36 -18.03 -4.47 -11.93
CA ASN A 36 -17.87 -5.55 -10.95
C ASN A 36 -18.82 -5.43 -9.76
N ILE A 37 -19.29 -4.24 -9.41
CA ILE A 37 -20.37 -4.04 -8.43
C ILE A 37 -21.73 -4.51 -9.00
N LEU A 38 -21.92 -4.46 -10.33
CA LEU A 38 -23.14 -4.90 -11.01
C LEU A 38 -23.13 -6.38 -11.45
N VAL A 39 -22.00 -7.08 -11.38
CA VAL A 39 -21.88 -8.50 -11.81
C VAL A 39 -22.11 -9.49 -10.66
N ASP A 40 -22.25 -9.03 -9.42
CA ASP A 40 -22.51 -9.91 -8.25
C ASP A 40 -23.95 -10.43 -8.13
N GLU A 41 -24.88 -10.06 -9.03
CA GLU A 41 -26.20 -10.71 -9.10
C GLU A 41 -26.16 -12.13 -9.70
N ALA A 42 -25.06 -12.56 -10.32
CA ALA A 42 -24.96 -13.85 -11.02
C ALA A 42 -24.15 -14.95 -10.30
N TYR A 43 -23.55 -14.67 -9.14
CA TYR A 43 -22.66 -15.63 -8.43
C TYR A 43 -23.13 -16.06 -7.02
N THR A 44 -24.41 -15.89 -6.68
CA THR A 44 -25.01 -16.33 -5.40
C THR A 44 -25.53 -17.77 -5.40
N ASN A 45 -24.87 -18.70 -6.11
CA ASN A 45 -25.38 -20.08 -6.21
C ASN A 45 -24.36 -21.17 -5.89
N TYR A 46 -23.61 -21.04 -4.80
CA TYR A 46 -23.00 -22.20 -4.11
C TYR A 46 -22.82 -21.92 -2.61
N GLY A 47 -23.77 -22.42 -1.82
CA GLY A 47 -23.72 -22.43 -0.37
C GLY A 47 -25.14 -22.41 0.16
N LYS A 48 -25.55 -23.42 0.93
CA LYS A 48 -26.87 -23.46 1.56
C LYS A 48 -27.09 -22.14 2.31
N VAL A 49 -28.12 -21.39 1.89
CA VAL A 49 -28.54 -20.11 2.45
C VAL A 49 -28.86 -20.32 3.94
N ASP A 50 -28.08 -19.68 4.80
CA ASP A 50 -28.48 -19.48 6.18
C ASP A 50 -29.65 -18.50 6.18
N LYS A 51 -30.86 -18.98 6.50
CA LYS A 51 -32.13 -18.23 6.36
C LYS A 51 -32.27 -17.04 7.32
N ASN A 52 -31.21 -16.70 8.05
CA ASN A 52 -31.17 -15.62 9.04
C ASN A 52 -30.21 -14.48 8.68
N ALA A 53 -29.55 -14.51 7.51
CA ALA A 53 -28.72 -13.38 7.06
C ALA A 53 -29.60 -12.27 6.47
N ASP A 54 -29.62 -11.11 7.13
CA ASP A 54 -30.42 -9.94 6.75
C ASP A 54 -29.75 -9.19 5.57
N GLU A 55 -29.83 -9.77 4.36
CA GLU A 55 -29.17 -9.31 3.12
C GLU A 55 -29.55 -7.86 2.72
N LYS A 56 -30.75 -7.39 3.12
CA LYS A 56 -31.25 -6.06 2.77
C LYS A 56 -30.50 -4.91 3.46
N LYS A 57 -29.85 -5.14 4.60
CA LYS A 57 -29.07 -4.10 5.30
C LYS A 57 -27.71 -3.84 4.64
N GLY A 58 -27.08 -4.85 4.04
CA GLY A 58 -25.74 -4.73 3.43
C GLY A 58 -25.74 -3.95 2.11
N GLN A 59 -26.70 -4.21 1.24
CA GLN A 59 -26.77 -3.61 -0.10
C GLN A 59 -27.10 -2.11 -0.09
N GLY A 60 -27.95 -1.64 0.82
CA GLY A 60 -28.30 -0.21 0.91
C GLY A 60 -27.15 0.68 1.37
N ILE A 61 -26.27 0.16 2.23
CA ILE A 61 -25.13 0.88 2.80
C ILE A 61 -23.98 0.97 1.79
N ALA A 62 -23.72 -0.11 1.03
CA ALA A 62 -22.70 -0.12 -0.03
C ALA A 62 -23.00 0.90 -1.15
N LYS A 63 -24.28 1.10 -1.48
CA LYS A 63 -24.70 2.10 -2.48
C LYS A 63 -24.51 3.54 -1.99
N HIS A 64 -24.89 3.83 -0.74
CA HIS A 64 -24.68 5.15 -0.13
C HIS A 64 -23.17 5.47 0.04
N PHE A 65 -22.34 4.45 0.28
CA PHE A 65 -20.89 4.56 0.33
C PHE A 65 -20.27 4.96 -1.03
N ALA A 66 -20.70 4.33 -2.13
CA ALA A 66 -20.25 4.70 -3.47
C ALA A 66 -20.64 6.14 -3.85
N GLU A 67 -21.81 6.61 -3.41
CA GLU A 67 -22.31 7.98 -3.63
C GLU A 67 -21.59 9.04 -2.77
N THR A 68 -21.04 8.68 -1.59
CA THR A 68 -20.35 9.62 -0.68
C THR A 68 -18.86 9.80 -1.03
N LEU A 69 -18.33 9.03 -1.99
CA LEU A 69 -16.96 9.17 -2.51
C LEU A 69 -16.79 10.37 -3.45
N GLU A 70 -17.33 11.54 -3.10
CA GLU A 70 -16.84 12.80 -3.65
C GLU A 70 -15.43 13.06 -3.10
N PHE A 71 -14.43 12.56 -3.82
CA PHE A 71 -13.02 12.70 -3.51
C PHE A 71 -12.60 14.18 -3.57
N GLU A 72 -12.61 14.89 -2.45
CA GLU A 72 -11.58 15.91 -2.24
C GLU A 72 -10.21 15.22 -2.36
N GLU A 73 -9.34 15.73 -3.22
CA GLU A 73 -8.05 15.13 -3.54
C GLU A 73 -7.16 15.10 -2.27
N ARG A 74 -7.23 14.00 -1.52
CA ARG A 74 -6.54 13.86 -0.23
C ARG A 74 -5.02 13.94 -0.44
N LYS A 75 -4.37 14.83 0.32
CA LYS A 75 -2.92 15.03 0.22
C LYS A 75 -2.18 13.75 0.63
N LYS A 76 -1.46 13.14 -0.32
CA LYS A 76 -0.60 11.96 -0.09
C LYS A 76 0.41 12.22 1.03
N TRP A 77 0.77 11.17 1.77
CA TRP A 77 1.63 11.26 2.96
C TRP A 77 3.00 11.87 2.64
N TYR A 78 3.58 11.53 1.48
CA TYR A 78 4.91 11.99 1.07
C TYR A 78 4.94 13.48 0.72
N HIS A 79 3.80 14.12 0.42
CA HIS A 79 3.74 15.58 0.25
C HIS A 79 3.88 16.36 1.57
N GLN A 80 3.98 15.66 2.70
CA GLN A 80 4.21 16.23 4.02
C GLN A 80 5.69 16.10 4.44
N MET A 81 6.52 15.41 3.64
CA MET A 81 7.94 15.27 3.94
C MET A 81 8.65 16.62 3.93
N PRO A 82 9.56 16.88 4.89
CA PRO A 82 10.32 18.11 4.92
C PRO A 82 11.34 18.15 3.78
N GLU A 83 11.72 19.37 3.38
CA GLU A 83 12.90 19.57 2.54
C GLU A 83 14.17 19.26 3.36
N GLU A 84 14.99 18.34 2.87
CA GLU A 84 16.24 17.94 3.50
C GLU A 84 17.43 18.69 2.89
N PRO A 85 18.50 18.95 3.67
CA PRO A 85 19.72 19.55 3.13
C PRO A 85 20.34 18.66 2.05
N SER A 86 20.93 19.28 1.03
CA SER A 86 21.57 18.57 -0.09
C SER A 86 22.77 17.70 0.32
N SER A 87 23.36 17.97 1.49
CA SER A 87 24.51 17.25 2.04
C SER A 87 24.29 16.93 3.52
N ILE A 88 24.31 15.64 3.86
CA ILE A 88 24.28 15.18 5.25
C ILE A 88 25.71 15.25 5.81
N THR A 89 26.02 16.34 6.49
CA THR A 89 27.35 16.60 7.08
C THR A 89 27.50 16.12 8.53
N LYS A 90 26.39 15.87 9.23
CA LYS A 90 26.35 15.44 10.62
C LYS A 90 25.97 13.97 10.69
N THR A 91 26.91 13.14 11.10
CA THR A 91 26.68 11.71 11.32
C THR A 91 26.48 11.47 12.81
N LEU A 92 25.40 10.78 13.16
CA LEU A 92 25.11 10.35 14.53
C LEU A 92 25.66 8.94 14.77
N THR A 93 25.89 8.60 16.04
CA THR A 93 26.23 7.22 16.41
C THR A 93 25.01 6.31 16.27
N GLN A 94 25.23 4.99 16.18
CA GLN A 94 24.13 4.02 16.10
C GLN A 94 23.18 4.11 17.32
N GLU A 95 23.74 4.38 18.50
CA GLU A 95 22.96 4.54 19.73
C GLU A 95 22.03 5.76 19.65
N GLN A 96 22.54 6.90 19.18
CA GLN A 96 21.74 8.11 19.00
C GLN A 96 20.64 7.93 17.96
N ILE A 97 20.94 7.23 16.85
CA ILE A 97 19.95 6.89 15.83
C ILE A 97 18.83 6.02 16.43
N GLU A 98 19.19 5.04 17.24
CA GLU A 98 18.22 4.15 17.89
C GLU A 98 17.34 4.90 18.90
N GLU A 99 17.91 5.86 19.64
CA GLU A 99 17.13 6.76 20.50
C GLU A 99 16.13 7.59 19.69
N LEU A 100 16.54 8.17 18.56
CA LEU A 100 15.64 8.90 17.66
C LEU A 100 14.55 8.01 17.07
N LYS A 101 14.87 6.77 16.70
CA LYS A 101 13.89 5.78 16.22
C LYS A 101 12.87 5.46 17.31
N LYS A 102 13.30 5.26 18.56
CA LYS A 102 12.40 5.03 19.71
C LYS A 102 11.48 6.23 19.95
N GLU A 103 12.03 7.44 19.88
CA GLU A 103 11.24 8.66 19.99
C GLU A 103 10.20 8.76 18.88
N ALA A 104 10.61 8.54 17.63
CA ALA A 104 9.74 8.58 16.45
C ALA A 104 8.60 7.55 16.55
N ASN A 105 8.92 6.33 16.98
CA ASN A 105 7.95 5.26 17.21
C ASN A 105 6.96 5.63 18.32
N SER A 106 7.46 6.10 19.48
CA SER A 106 6.60 6.54 20.58
C SER A 106 5.68 7.68 20.16
N ALA A 107 6.21 8.65 19.41
CA ALA A 107 5.44 9.75 18.86
C ALA A 107 4.34 9.26 17.90
N LEU A 108 4.68 8.38 16.96
CA LEU A 108 3.72 7.85 16.00
C LEU A 108 2.63 7.03 16.71
N HIS A 109 3.02 6.17 17.65
CA HIS A 109 2.09 5.37 18.44
C HIS A 109 1.10 6.23 19.22
N GLY A 110 1.58 7.27 19.90
CA GLY A 110 0.71 8.21 20.63
C GLY A 110 -0.29 8.93 19.73
N ASP A 111 0.14 9.34 18.53
CA ASP A 111 -0.77 9.99 17.57
C ASP A 111 -1.75 9.01 16.93
N THR A 112 -1.36 7.77 16.69
CA THR A 112 -2.27 6.71 16.25
C THR A 112 -3.37 6.47 17.27
N LEU A 113 -3.04 6.39 18.57
CA LEU A 113 -4.04 6.24 19.63
C LEU A 113 -4.98 7.46 19.73
N ALA A 114 -4.44 8.67 19.58
CA ALA A 114 -5.23 9.89 19.54
C ALA A 114 -6.16 9.93 18.32
N TYR A 115 -5.67 9.49 17.16
CA TYR A 115 -6.42 9.36 15.92
C TYR A 115 -7.60 8.39 16.09
N GLU A 116 -7.34 7.18 16.58
CA GLU A 116 -8.36 6.18 16.85
C GLU A 116 -9.40 6.68 17.86
N THR A 117 -8.96 7.34 18.93
CA THR A 117 -9.86 7.92 19.95
C THR A 117 -10.77 8.98 19.33
N LYS A 118 -10.21 9.86 18.49
CA LYS A 118 -10.98 10.89 17.78
C LYS A 118 -12.00 10.26 16.82
N GLN A 119 -11.58 9.28 16.04
CA GLN A 119 -12.47 8.58 15.10
C GLN A 119 -13.62 7.85 15.82
N ASN A 120 -13.34 7.21 16.96
CA ASN A 120 -14.37 6.57 17.78
C ASN A 120 -15.35 7.59 18.39
N ARG A 121 -14.89 8.77 18.79
CA ARG A 121 -15.74 9.83 19.37
C ARG A 121 -16.56 10.59 18.33
N SER A 122 -16.01 10.76 17.12
CA SER A 122 -16.66 11.50 16.04
C SER A 122 -17.94 10.82 15.53
N GLY A 123 -18.20 9.57 15.90
CA GLY A 123 -19.37 8.82 15.43
C GLY A 123 -19.37 8.61 13.91
N SER A 124 -18.22 8.72 13.24
CA SER A 124 -18.10 8.47 11.80
C SER A 124 -18.58 7.06 11.52
N SER A 125 -19.73 6.95 10.86
CA SER A 125 -20.35 5.68 10.47
C SER A 125 -19.36 4.82 9.70
N ASP A 126 -18.54 5.46 8.87
CA ASP A 126 -17.62 4.82 7.95
C ASP A 126 -16.45 4.18 8.70
N HIS A 127 -15.90 4.86 9.71
CA HIS A 127 -14.83 4.29 10.51
C HIS A 127 -15.32 3.11 11.37
N GLN A 128 -16.52 3.21 11.97
CA GLN A 128 -17.11 2.11 12.74
C GLN A 128 -17.50 0.92 11.86
N TRP A 129 -18.01 1.20 10.66
CA TRP A 129 -18.30 0.20 9.64
C TRP A 129 -17.03 -0.53 9.22
N ALA A 130 -15.97 0.20 8.84
CA ALA A 130 -14.69 -0.40 8.44
C ALA A 130 -14.11 -1.28 9.56
N LYS A 131 -14.17 -0.83 10.82
CA LYS A 131 -13.72 -1.61 11.97
C LYS A 131 -14.53 -2.89 12.19
N THR A 132 -15.83 -2.86 11.93
CA THR A 132 -16.68 -4.05 12.01
C THR A 132 -16.32 -5.04 10.92
N LEU A 133 -16.15 -4.58 9.68
CA LEU A 133 -15.74 -5.42 8.56
C LEU A 133 -14.35 -6.02 8.77
N LEU A 134 -13.38 -5.26 9.28
CA LEU A 134 -12.05 -5.79 9.62
C LEU A 134 -12.10 -7.01 10.56
N ASN A 135 -13.04 -7.01 11.51
CA ASN A 135 -13.11 -8.04 12.54
C ASN A 135 -14.06 -9.20 12.20
N LYS A 136 -15.17 -8.92 11.49
CA LYS A 136 -16.27 -9.87 11.27
C LYS A 136 -16.59 -10.13 9.80
N GLY A 137 -16.02 -9.34 8.88
CA GLY A 137 -16.30 -9.42 7.46
C GLY A 137 -15.66 -10.61 6.77
N ALA A 138 -16.18 -10.93 5.58
CA ALA A 138 -15.53 -11.84 4.66
C ALA A 138 -14.18 -11.28 4.20
N ILE A 139 -13.40 -12.04 3.44
CA ILE A 139 -12.05 -11.60 3.07
C ILE A 139 -12.09 -10.39 2.13
N GLY A 140 -13.03 -10.36 1.17
CA GLY A 140 -13.27 -9.17 0.36
C GLY A 140 -13.58 -7.94 1.21
N ASP A 141 -14.51 -8.08 2.17
CA ASP A 141 -14.89 -6.99 3.07
C ASP A 141 -13.72 -6.49 3.94
N ARG A 142 -12.93 -7.42 4.49
CA ARG A 142 -11.75 -7.09 5.30
C ARG A 142 -10.69 -6.37 4.48
N VAL A 143 -10.46 -6.82 3.25
CA VAL A 143 -9.52 -6.19 2.32
C VAL A 143 -10.01 -4.79 1.94
N ALA A 144 -11.29 -4.64 1.61
CA ALA A 144 -11.88 -3.34 1.28
C ALA A 144 -11.80 -2.36 2.46
N ALA A 145 -12.19 -2.80 3.65
CA ALA A 145 -12.12 -1.98 4.86
C ALA A 145 -10.68 -1.57 5.20
N ALA A 146 -9.71 -2.50 5.10
CA ALA A 146 -8.30 -2.19 5.30
C ALA A 146 -7.80 -1.15 4.28
N THR A 147 -8.15 -1.34 3.00
CA THR A 147 -7.76 -0.44 1.91
C THR A 147 -8.27 0.98 2.17
N ILE A 148 -9.55 1.12 2.51
CA ILE A 148 -10.18 2.41 2.79
C ILE A 148 -9.50 3.12 3.96
N LEU A 149 -9.24 2.41 5.07
CA LEU A 149 -8.57 2.98 6.23
C LEU A 149 -7.14 3.45 5.91
N ILE A 150 -6.40 2.66 5.13
CA ILE A 150 -5.03 3.01 4.72
C ILE A 150 -5.04 4.20 3.75
N GLN A 151 -5.98 4.26 2.80
CA GLN A 151 -6.13 5.40 1.88
C GLN A 151 -6.57 6.67 2.60
N ASP A 152 -7.36 6.54 3.66
CA ASP A 152 -7.78 7.67 4.50
C ASP A 152 -6.59 8.28 5.26
N ASN A 153 -5.82 7.45 5.94
CA ASN A 153 -4.58 7.90 6.56
C ASN A 153 -3.58 6.75 6.71
N PRO A 154 -2.56 6.64 5.84
CA PRO A 154 -1.64 5.50 5.88
C PRO A 154 -0.74 5.56 7.12
N LEU A 155 -0.43 6.78 7.61
CA LEU A 155 0.45 7.02 8.74
C LEU A 155 -0.07 6.33 10.01
N TYR A 156 -1.37 6.45 10.28
CA TYR A 156 -2.00 5.90 11.48
C TYR A 156 -2.60 4.50 11.28
N ASN A 157 -2.67 4.01 10.04
CA ASN A 157 -3.23 2.69 9.72
C ASN A 157 -2.16 1.66 9.32
N LEU A 158 -0.90 1.84 9.76
CA LEU A 158 0.19 0.88 9.56
C LEU A 158 -0.14 -0.53 10.05
N THR A 159 -0.90 -0.67 11.13
CA THR A 159 -1.33 -1.98 11.65
C THR A 159 -2.23 -2.70 10.66
N ALA A 160 -3.15 -1.99 10.00
CA ALA A 160 -4.01 -2.58 8.96
C ALA A 160 -3.18 -3.06 7.77
N LEU A 161 -2.21 -2.25 7.31
CA LEU A 161 -1.29 -2.62 6.24
C LEU A 161 -0.47 -3.86 6.59
N ARG A 162 0.13 -3.88 7.80
CA ARG A 162 0.90 -5.03 8.30
C ARG A 162 0.06 -6.30 8.36
N ASN A 163 -1.17 -6.22 8.86
CA ASN A 163 -2.07 -7.36 8.92
C ASN A 163 -2.47 -7.87 7.54
N LEU A 164 -2.68 -6.97 6.58
CA LEU A 164 -3.01 -7.31 5.21
C LEU A 164 -1.86 -8.05 4.52
N ILE A 165 -0.62 -7.55 4.66
CA ILE A 165 0.60 -8.21 4.16
C ILE A 165 0.78 -9.59 4.82
N ASN A 166 0.62 -9.68 6.15
CA ASN A 166 0.70 -10.96 6.87
C ASN A 166 -0.38 -11.96 6.46
N SER A 167 -1.46 -11.51 5.81
CA SER A 167 -2.54 -12.37 5.32
C SER A 167 -2.25 -12.96 3.93
N VAL A 168 -1.19 -12.50 3.25
CA VAL A 168 -0.71 -13.08 1.99
C VAL A 168 -0.04 -14.43 2.27
N LYS A 169 -0.84 -15.50 2.22
CA LYS A 169 -0.39 -16.89 2.47
C LYS A 169 -0.97 -17.87 1.44
N PRO A 170 -0.18 -18.84 0.93
CA PRO A 170 -0.63 -19.78 -0.09
C PRO A 170 -1.73 -20.76 0.37
N ALA A 171 -1.80 -21.04 1.68
CA ALA A 171 -2.70 -22.04 2.27
C ALA A 171 -4.20 -21.76 2.06
N LYS A 172 -4.59 -20.51 1.76
CA LYS A 172 -5.97 -20.11 1.48
C LYS A 172 -6.08 -19.64 0.03
N LYS A 173 -6.17 -20.61 -0.89
CA LYS A 173 -5.88 -20.44 -2.32
C LYS A 173 -6.57 -19.26 -3.02
N LYS A 174 -7.85 -18.97 -2.74
CA LYS A 174 -8.57 -17.85 -3.38
C LYS A 174 -8.40 -16.52 -2.64
N ASP A 175 -8.18 -16.56 -1.34
CA ASP A 175 -8.10 -15.38 -0.48
C ASP A 175 -6.81 -14.59 -0.72
N GLY A 176 -5.70 -15.31 -0.89
CA GLY A 176 -4.39 -14.70 -1.14
C GLY A 176 -4.37 -13.86 -2.42
N ILE A 177 -5.07 -14.30 -3.47
CA ILE A 177 -5.13 -13.58 -4.74
C ILE A 177 -5.81 -12.23 -4.57
N VAL A 178 -6.97 -12.19 -3.90
CA VAL A 178 -7.72 -10.94 -3.63
C VAL A 178 -6.86 -9.95 -2.83
N ILE A 179 -6.15 -10.46 -1.82
CA ILE A 179 -5.26 -9.64 -0.98
C ILE A 179 -4.08 -9.10 -1.81
N ILE A 180 -3.46 -9.94 -2.66
CA ILE A 180 -2.35 -9.53 -3.53
C ILE A 180 -2.78 -8.42 -4.49
N ASP A 181 -3.97 -8.55 -5.10
CA ASP A 181 -4.51 -7.54 -6.01
C ASP A 181 -4.70 -6.18 -5.32
N ALA A 182 -5.37 -6.18 -4.17
CA ALA A 182 -5.61 -4.96 -3.42
C ALA A 182 -4.31 -4.32 -2.90
N LEU A 183 -3.38 -5.13 -2.37
CA LEU A 183 -2.10 -4.63 -1.87
C LEU A 183 -1.22 -4.05 -2.98
N SER A 184 -1.11 -4.76 -4.11
CA SER A 184 -0.32 -4.28 -5.25
C SER A 184 -0.83 -2.94 -5.75
N GLU A 185 -2.16 -2.79 -5.84
CA GLU A 185 -2.74 -1.52 -6.24
C GLU A 185 -2.50 -0.43 -5.20
N LEU A 186 -2.84 -0.70 -3.93
CA LEU A 186 -2.70 0.27 -2.83
C LEU A 186 -1.26 0.78 -2.69
N LEU A 187 -0.28 -0.12 -2.86
CA LEU A 187 1.14 0.26 -2.86
C LEU A 187 1.44 1.27 -3.96
N ILE A 188 1.03 1.00 -5.20
CA ILE A 188 1.33 1.85 -6.35
C ILE A 188 0.53 3.17 -6.33
N SER A 189 -0.75 3.13 -5.93
CA SER A 189 -1.64 4.28 -6.01
C SER A 189 -1.44 5.28 -4.86
N ASP A 190 -1.13 4.80 -3.65
CA ASP A 190 -1.23 5.61 -2.42
C ASP A 190 0.03 5.64 -1.56
N LEU A 191 0.81 4.55 -1.55
CA LEU A 191 1.89 4.38 -0.57
C LEU A 191 3.28 4.69 -1.14
N LEU A 192 3.58 4.22 -2.35
CA LEU A 192 4.89 4.41 -2.97
C LEU A 192 5.02 5.82 -3.55
N ILE A 193 6.24 6.37 -3.44
CA ILE A 193 6.57 7.70 -3.95
C ILE A 193 6.91 7.58 -5.45
N PRO A 194 6.29 8.37 -6.33
CA PRO A 194 6.66 8.42 -7.75
C PRO A 194 8.15 8.72 -7.95
N ASP A 195 8.78 7.98 -8.86
CA ASP A 195 10.17 8.18 -9.32
C ASP A 195 11.25 8.14 -8.21
N THR A 196 10.91 7.74 -6.99
CA THR A 196 11.82 7.76 -5.83
C THR A 196 11.69 6.47 -5.03
N LYS A 197 12.82 5.97 -4.51
CA LYS A 197 12.86 4.81 -3.61
C LYS A 197 12.58 5.23 -2.18
N LEU A 198 11.91 4.38 -1.42
CA LEU A 198 11.73 4.57 0.01
C LEU A 198 13.10 4.58 0.69
N ARG A 199 13.27 5.41 1.71
CA ARG A 199 14.50 5.52 2.50
C ARG A 199 14.35 4.82 3.84
N THR A 200 15.45 4.27 4.34
CA THR A 200 15.53 3.86 5.75
C THR A 200 15.65 5.10 6.61
N PHE A 201 15.32 4.98 7.89
CA PHE A 201 15.37 6.10 8.82
C PHE A 201 16.75 6.81 8.85
N GLU A 202 17.82 6.03 8.69
CA GLU A 202 19.22 6.48 8.73
C GLU A 202 19.67 7.20 7.44
N GLN A 203 18.93 7.01 6.35
CA GLN A 203 19.19 7.67 5.06
C GLN A 203 18.65 9.10 5.01
N HIS A 204 17.91 9.55 6.03
CA HIS A 204 17.47 10.92 6.19
C HIS A 204 18.51 11.76 6.95
N ALA A 205 18.38 13.09 6.86
CA ALA A 205 19.18 14.06 7.60
C ALA A 205 18.87 14.09 9.12
N VAL A 206 18.92 12.94 9.79
CA VAL A 206 18.59 12.76 11.22
C VAL A 206 19.46 13.62 12.15
N GLY A 207 20.72 13.87 11.76
CA GLY A 207 21.65 14.74 12.50
C GLY A 207 21.32 16.24 12.42
N HIS A 208 20.46 16.65 11.49
CA HIS A 208 20.07 18.04 11.26
C HIS A 208 18.63 18.32 11.69
N VAL A 209 17.93 17.35 12.28
CA VAL A 209 16.50 17.48 12.60
C VAL A 209 16.19 18.70 13.48
N ASP A 210 17.07 19.05 14.42
CA ASP A 210 16.89 20.21 15.30
C ASP A 210 17.07 21.54 14.54
N GLU A 211 17.98 21.57 13.56
CA GLU A 211 18.21 22.75 12.70
C GLU A 211 17.07 22.92 11.70
N MET A 212 16.61 21.82 11.10
CA MET A 212 15.46 21.80 10.18
C MET A 212 14.16 22.28 10.85
N THR A 213 14.09 22.21 12.18
CA THR A 213 12.89 22.53 12.95
C THR A 213 13.05 23.82 13.76
N SER A 214 14.21 24.47 13.70
CA SER A 214 14.54 25.63 14.53
C SER A 214 14.25 25.39 16.03
N GLY A 215 14.49 24.15 16.50
CA GLY A 215 14.20 23.73 17.88
C GLY A 215 12.70 23.53 18.21
N ASN A 216 11.79 23.61 17.24
CA ASN A 216 10.37 23.37 17.46
C ASN A 216 10.10 21.88 17.70
N LYS A 217 9.77 21.53 18.96
CA LYS A 217 9.50 20.15 19.38
C LYS A 217 8.39 19.47 18.59
N GLN A 218 7.32 20.18 18.23
CA GLN A 218 6.20 19.60 17.50
C GLN A 218 6.58 19.35 16.03
N ALA A 219 7.29 20.29 15.39
CA ALA A 219 7.79 20.11 14.03
C ALA A 219 8.77 18.94 13.96
N ARG A 220 9.70 18.85 14.92
CA ARG A 220 10.64 17.74 15.07
C ARG A 220 9.91 16.41 15.21
N ARG A 221 8.95 16.34 16.14
CA ARG A 221 8.11 15.15 16.32
C ARG A 221 7.39 14.76 15.04
N ASN A 222 6.88 15.72 14.26
CA ASN A 222 6.21 15.45 13.00
C ASN A 222 7.15 14.87 11.93
N ILE A 223 8.33 15.45 11.76
CA ILE A 223 9.35 14.96 10.82
C ILE A 223 9.79 13.54 11.17
N LEU A 224 10.13 13.30 12.44
CA LEU A 224 10.59 11.99 12.91
C LEU A 224 9.55 10.89 12.65
N LYS A 225 8.25 11.16 12.89
CA LYS A 225 7.18 10.21 12.57
C LYS A 225 7.10 9.87 11.08
N LEU A 226 7.26 10.87 10.20
CA LEU A 226 7.20 10.66 8.75
C LEU A 226 8.36 9.77 8.27
N TRP A 227 9.58 10.08 8.71
CA TRP A 227 10.75 9.25 8.40
C TRP A 227 10.62 7.83 8.96
N HIS A 228 10.09 7.70 10.18
CA HIS A 228 9.84 6.38 10.77
C HIS A 228 8.76 5.62 10.01
N PHE A 229 7.70 6.28 9.56
CA PHE A 229 6.69 5.66 8.71
C PHE A 229 7.27 5.15 7.39
N GLU A 230 8.09 5.95 6.72
CA GLU A 230 8.75 5.56 5.47
C GLU A 230 9.62 4.31 5.67
N ASP A 231 10.41 4.28 6.75
CA ASP A 231 11.23 3.13 7.15
C ASP A 231 10.37 1.88 7.38
N GLN A 232 9.26 2.01 8.13
CA GLN A 232 8.32 0.91 8.35
C GLN A 232 7.65 0.44 7.06
N LEU A 233 7.27 1.36 6.17
CA LEU A 233 6.68 1.04 4.88
C LEU A 233 7.68 0.28 3.99
N LYS A 234 8.96 0.64 4.03
CA LYS A 234 10.04 -0.05 3.30
C LYS A 234 10.25 -1.49 3.80
N GLU A 235 10.15 -1.71 5.11
CA GLU A 235 10.22 -3.05 5.70
C GLU A 235 8.99 -3.89 5.38
N LEU A 236 7.79 -3.29 5.43
CA LEU A 236 6.54 -3.94 5.05
C LEU A 236 6.54 -4.31 3.56
N TYR A 237 7.03 -3.42 2.67
CA TYR A 237 7.21 -3.73 1.26
C TYR A 237 8.14 -4.94 1.07
N GLY A 238 9.25 -5.00 1.81
CA GLY A 238 10.14 -6.16 1.83
C GLY A 238 9.43 -7.45 2.20
N SER A 239 8.70 -7.42 3.31
CA SER A 239 7.91 -8.56 3.78
C SER A 239 6.87 -9.02 2.75
N TYR A 240 6.27 -8.06 2.03
CA TYR A 240 5.35 -8.37 0.94
C TYR A 240 6.03 -9.05 -0.26
N VAL A 241 7.20 -8.55 -0.69
CA VAL A 241 7.99 -9.19 -1.76
C VAL A 241 8.41 -10.61 -1.37
N GLU A 242 8.79 -10.84 -0.12
CA GLU A 242 9.07 -12.18 0.40
C GLU A 242 7.83 -13.08 0.40
N ALA A 243 6.67 -12.54 0.79
CA ALA A 243 5.41 -13.26 0.74
C ALA A 243 5.03 -13.64 -0.70
N LEU A 244 5.19 -12.73 -1.66
CA LEU A 244 5.03 -13.02 -3.09
C LEU A 244 6.00 -14.09 -3.57
N ASN A 245 7.26 -14.06 -3.15
CA ASN A 245 8.23 -15.09 -3.50
C ASN A 245 7.80 -16.47 -2.98
N LYS A 246 7.35 -16.56 -1.72
CA LYS A 246 6.79 -17.81 -1.16
C LYS A 246 5.54 -18.27 -1.93
N PHE A 247 4.68 -17.33 -2.32
CA PHE A 247 3.49 -17.59 -3.12
C PHE A 247 3.82 -18.05 -4.55
N ALA A 248 4.93 -17.58 -5.12
CA ALA A 248 5.46 -18.00 -6.41
C ALA A 248 6.01 -19.44 -6.44
N HIS A 249 6.31 -20.00 -5.26
CA HIS A 249 6.76 -21.39 -5.07
C HIS A 249 5.61 -22.32 -4.61
N ASP A 250 4.37 -21.85 -4.63
CA ASP A 250 3.21 -22.66 -4.26
C ASP A 250 2.98 -23.82 -5.27
N SER A 251 2.25 -24.86 -4.85
CA SER A 251 1.90 -25.98 -5.75
C SER A 251 0.89 -25.63 -6.83
N VAL A 252 0.08 -24.59 -6.65
CA VAL A 252 -1.00 -24.21 -7.56
C VAL A 252 -0.51 -23.20 -8.60
N ASP A 253 -0.65 -23.53 -9.89
CA ASP A 253 -0.13 -22.67 -10.97
C ASP A 253 -0.75 -21.28 -11.01
N ALA A 254 -2.06 -21.17 -10.75
CA ALA A 254 -2.73 -19.88 -10.65
C ALA A 254 -2.11 -18.97 -9.57
N ASN A 255 -1.62 -19.55 -8.46
CA ASN A 255 -0.94 -18.80 -7.42
C ASN A 255 0.44 -18.32 -7.89
N LYS A 256 1.19 -19.20 -8.57
CA LYS A 256 2.50 -18.87 -9.14
C LYS A 256 2.38 -17.72 -10.14
N GLU A 257 1.47 -17.85 -11.09
CA GLU A 257 1.20 -16.85 -12.12
C GLU A 257 0.80 -15.52 -11.49
N LYS A 258 -0.05 -15.55 -10.45
CA LYS A 258 -0.46 -14.35 -9.75
C LYS A 258 0.70 -13.64 -9.08
N ALA A 259 1.57 -14.37 -8.38
CA ALA A 259 2.72 -13.79 -7.70
C ALA A 259 3.72 -13.18 -8.70
N VAL A 260 4.03 -13.88 -9.80
CA VAL A 260 4.91 -13.36 -10.85
C VAL A 260 4.33 -12.11 -11.50
N SER A 261 3.02 -12.12 -11.79
CA SER A 261 2.32 -10.96 -12.33
C SER A 261 2.37 -9.77 -11.38
N ALA A 262 2.14 -9.98 -10.09
CA ALA A 262 2.23 -8.93 -9.08
C ALA A 262 3.65 -8.35 -8.96
N MET A 263 4.68 -9.21 -8.88
CA MET A 263 6.08 -8.75 -8.85
C MET A 263 6.45 -7.95 -10.10
N SER A 264 5.99 -8.37 -11.27
CA SER A 264 6.21 -7.66 -12.54
C SER A 264 5.49 -6.31 -12.57
N TYR A 265 4.26 -6.26 -12.07
CA TYR A 265 3.47 -5.03 -11.95
C TYR A 265 4.15 -4.02 -11.02
N LEU A 266 4.61 -4.46 -9.84
CA LEU A 266 5.39 -3.63 -8.93
C LEU A 266 6.62 -3.07 -9.61
N LEU A 267 7.44 -3.93 -10.24
CA LEU A 267 8.68 -3.52 -10.90
C LEU A 267 8.44 -2.48 -12.03
N MET A 268 7.35 -2.64 -12.79
CA MET A 268 7.02 -1.75 -13.90
C MET A 268 6.60 -0.35 -13.44
N HIS A 269 5.93 -0.25 -12.29
CA HIS A 269 5.41 1.02 -11.79
C HIS A 269 6.37 1.70 -10.81
N HIS A 270 6.97 0.93 -9.89
CA HIS A 270 7.92 1.42 -8.90
C HIS A 270 9.00 0.36 -8.65
N PRO A 271 10.23 0.54 -9.16
CA PRO A 271 11.34 -0.41 -8.97
C PRO A 271 11.95 -0.35 -7.55
N GLU A 272 11.10 -0.33 -6.52
CA GLU A 272 11.50 -0.50 -5.12
C GLU A 272 11.98 -1.95 -4.92
N ARG A 273 13.14 -2.13 -4.27
CA ARG A 273 13.83 -3.44 -4.16
C ARG A 273 14.01 -4.19 -5.51
N GLU A 274 14.22 -3.46 -6.61
CA GLU A 274 14.41 -3.99 -7.97
C GLU A 274 15.25 -5.27 -8.07
N LYS A 275 16.45 -5.29 -7.46
CA LYS A 275 17.34 -6.47 -7.48
C LYS A 275 16.65 -7.73 -6.95
N MET A 276 15.87 -7.59 -5.88
CA MET A 276 15.13 -8.70 -5.28
C MET A 276 13.98 -9.16 -6.18
N LEU A 277 13.20 -8.21 -6.72
CA LEU A 277 12.10 -8.51 -7.66
C LEU A 277 12.62 -9.23 -8.90
N LEU A 278 13.67 -8.70 -9.53
CA LEU A 278 14.30 -9.29 -10.71
C LEU A 278 14.84 -10.69 -10.42
N THR A 279 15.53 -10.87 -9.28
CA THR A 279 16.06 -12.19 -8.89
C THR A 279 14.93 -13.21 -8.75
N ASN A 280 13.83 -12.85 -8.08
CA ASN A 280 12.68 -13.74 -7.89
C ASN A 280 12.01 -14.09 -9.23
N ILE A 281 11.84 -13.12 -10.12
CA ILE A 281 11.25 -13.33 -11.46
C ILE A 281 12.16 -14.21 -12.33
N ILE A 282 13.46 -13.90 -12.39
CA ILE A 282 14.45 -14.66 -13.18
C ILE A 282 14.53 -16.10 -12.69
N ASN A 283 14.61 -16.32 -11.37
CA ASN A 283 14.63 -17.66 -10.80
C ASN A 283 13.39 -18.48 -11.21
N LYS A 284 12.23 -17.84 -11.35
CA LYS A 284 11.01 -18.53 -11.81
C LYS A 284 11.00 -18.80 -13.31
N LEU A 285 11.54 -17.90 -14.13
CA LEU A 285 11.65 -18.09 -15.60
C LEU A 285 12.73 -19.13 -15.98
N GLY A 286 13.76 -19.30 -15.15
CA GLY A 286 14.85 -20.25 -15.37
C GLY A 286 14.58 -21.66 -14.84
N ASP A 287 13.45 -21.90 -14.17
CA ASP A 287 13.10 -23.20 -13.59
C ASP A 287 12.54 -24.14 -14.69
N PRO A 288 13.26 -25.21 -15.07
CA PRO A 288 12.94 -26.07 -16.21
C PRO A 288 11.74 -27.00 -15.97
N THR A 289 11.04 -26.89 -14.83
CA THR A 289 9.87 -27.72 -14.49
C THR A 289 8.52 -27.00 -14.59
N GLN A 290 8.44 -25.90 -15.34
CA GLN A 290 7.16 -25.38 -15.85
C GLN A 290 6.73 -26.06 -17.14
#